data_AF-A0A842XCZ3-F1
#
_entry.id   AF-A0A842XCZ3-F1
#
_cell.length_a   1.000
_cell.length_b   1.000
_cell.length_c   1.000
_cell.angle_alpha   90.00
_cell.angle_beta   90.00
_cell.angle_gamma   90.00
#
_symmetry.space_group_name_H-M   'P 1'
#
loop_
_entity.id
_entity.type
_entity.pdbx_description
1 polymer ?
#
loop_
_entity_poly.entity_id
_entity_poly.type
_entity_poly.pdbx_seq_one_letter_code
_entity_poly.pdbx_strand_id
1 'polypeptide(L)' 'MVDFSFTEEQELIREGLHEWCEKNRSLEKIGEIDEKHEAPKEVIKGMADLGFFMMTIPKEHGGTGAEGTLNIQEQ' A
#
# COMPACT_ATOMS: atom_id res chain seq x y z
N MET A 1 24.25 8.66 16.20
CA MET A 1 23.11 7.74 16.32
C MET A 1 22.23 8.00 15.11
N VAL A 2 21.84 6.97 14.35
CA VAL A 2 20.99 7.14 13.15
C VAL A 2 19.54 7.20 13.60
N ASP A 3 18.76 8.10 13.01
CA ASP A 3 17.31 8.19 13.22
C ASP A 3 16.59 7.29 12.20
N PHE A 4 15.71 6.43 12.70
CA PHE A 4 14.93 5.47 11.90
C PHE A 4 13.44 5.81 11.85
N SER A 5 13.06 6.98 12.37
CA SER A 5 11.70 7.48 12.29
C SER A 5 11.28 7.66 10.84
N PHE A 6 9.99 7.46 10.55
CA PHE A 6 9.44 7.77 9.24
C PHE A 6 9.46 9.28 9.00
N THR A 7 9.62 9.66 7.74
CA THR A 7 9.36 11.04 7.31
C THR A 7 7.86 11.33 7.34
N GLU A 8 7.47 12.61 7.34
CA GLU A 8 6.05 13.00 7.27
C GLU A 8 5.34 12.41 6.03
N GLU A 9 6.03 12.37 4.89
CA GLU A 9 5.50 11.78 3.66
C GLU A 9 5.28 10.26 3.82
N GLN A 10 6.23 9.55 4.42
CA GLN A 10 6.12 8.11 4.66
C GLN A 10 4.98 7.80 5.64
N GLU A 11 4.80 8.61 6.68
CA GLU A 11 3.68 8.49 7.61
C GLU A 11 2.34 8.70 6.91
N LEU A 12 2.21 9.74 6.08
CA LEU A 12 1.00 9.99 5.29
C LEU A 12 0.65 8.81 4.38
N ILE A 13 1.64 8.23 3.70
CA ILE A 13 1.45 7.04 2.85
C ILE A 13 1.00 5.85 3.70
N ARG A 14 1.63 5.63 4.86
CA ARG A 14 1.32 4.53 5.77
C ARG A 14 -0.10 4.63 6.31
N GLU A 15 -0.50 5.80 6.80
CA GLU A 15 -1.85 6.05 7.32
C GLU A 15 -2.91 5.87 6.23
N GLY A 16 -2.68 6.45 5.04
CA GLY A 16 -3.59 6.32 3.91
C GLY A 16 -3.80 4.87 3.47
N LEU A 17 -2.72 4.08 3.42
CA LEU A 17 -2.80 2.65 3.10
C LEU A 17 -3.54 1.88 4.20
N HIS A 18 -3.24 2.16 5.47
CA HIS A 18 -3.88 1.51 6.61
C HIS A 18 -5.40 1.73 6.60
N GLU A 19 -5.83 2.99 6.48
CA GLU A 19 -7.26 3.32 6.39
C GLU A 19 -7.95 2.66 5.20
N TRP A 20 -7.28 2.64 4.05
CA TRP A 20 -7.85 1.99 2.86
C TRP A 20 -8.03 0.49 3.09
N CYS A 21 -7.06 -0.17 3.75
CA CYS A 21 -7.14 -1.58 4.06
C CYS A 21 -8.28 -1.89 5.03
N GLU A 22 -8.42 -1.13 6.11
CA GLU A 22 -9.53 -1.28 7.06
C GLU A 22 -10.90 -1.17 6.37
N LYS A 23 -11.03 -0.24 5.41
CA LYS A 23 -12.27 -0.02 4.66
C LYS A 23 -12.56 -1.11 3.61
N ASN A 24 -11.52 -1.71 3.01
CA ASN A 24 -11.67 -2.54 1.82
C ASN A 24 -11.34 -4.03 2.02
N ARG A 25 -10.67 -4.40 3.12
CA ARG A 25 -10.20 -5.76 3.43
C ARG A 25 -10.76 -6.30 4.75
N SER A 26 -12.08 -6.44 4.83
CA SER A 26 -12.73 -7.13 5.96
C SER A 26 -12.21 -8.57 6.12
N LEU A 27 -12.17 -9.10 7.35
CA LEU A 27 -11.76 -10.48 7.63
C LEU A 27 -12.53 -11.53 6.83
N GLU A 28 -13.83 -11.30 6.57
CA GLU A 28 -14.67 -12.18 5.73
C GLU A 28 -14.13 -12.28 4.30
N LYS A 29 -13.94 -11.15 3.63
CA LYS A 29 -13.28 -11.11 2.30
C LYS A 29 -11.91 -11.77 2.29
N ILE A 30 -11.11 -11.58 3.35
CA ILE A 30 -9.79 -12.22 3.44
C ILE A 30 -9.95 -13.75 3.50
N GLY A 31 -10.90 -14.26 4.29
CA GLY A 31 -11.22 -15.68 4.34
C GLY A 31 -11.64 -16.23 2.97
N GLU A 32 -12.49 -15.52 2.24
CA GLU A 32 -12.88 -15.93 0.88
C GLU A 32 -11.71 -15.99 -0.10
N ILE A 33 -10.79 -15.01 -0.02
CA ILE A 33 -9.59 -14.96 -0.87
C ILE A 33 -8.70 -16.17 -0.59
N ASP A 34 -8.51 -16.51 0.68
CA ASP A 34 -7.72 -17.67 1.09
C ASP A 34 -8.34 -18.97 0.58
N GLU A 35 -9.65 -19.17 0.80
CA GLU A 35 -10.36 -20.38 0.35
C GLU A 35 -10.33 -20.56 -1.18
N LYS A 36 -10.50 -19.47 -1.93
CA LYS A 36 -10.58 -19.50 -3.40
C LYS A 36 -9.20 -19.43 -4.07
N HIS A 37 -8.18 -18.99 -3.35
CA HIS A 37 -6.86 -18.62 -3.88
C HIS A 37 -6.94 -17.62 -5.06
N GLU A 38 -7.90 -16.72 -5.02
CA GLU A 38 -8.15 -15.75 -6.08
C GLU A 38 -7.96 -14.32 -5.59
N ALA A 39 -7.14 -13.55 -6.30
CA ALA A 39 -6.94 -12.14 -6.00
C ALA A 39 -8.16 -11.31 -6.47
N PRO A 40 -8.86 -10.57 -5.58
CA PRO A 40 -10.04 -9.82 -5.97
C PRO A 40 -9.67 -8.65 -6.86
N LYS A 41 -10.33 -8.55 -8.02
CA LYS A 41 -10.04 -7.50 -9.01
C LYS A 41 -10.29 -6.10 -8.46
N GLU A 42 -11.28 -5.95 -7.60
CA GLU A 42 -11.61 -4.68 -6.95
C GLU A 42 -10.53 -4.25 -5.95
N VAL A 43 -9.92 -5.20 -5.23
CA VAL A 43 -8.81 -4.90 -4.32
C VAL A 43 -7.57 -4.51 -5.11
N ILE A 44 -7.24 -5.26 -6.17
CA ILE A 44 -6.15 -4.92 -7.09
C ILE A 44 -6.38 -3.53 -7.68
N LYS A 45 -7.58 -3.26 -8.20
CA LYS A 45 -7.91 -1.97 -8.79
C LYS A 45 -7.77 -0.84 -7.77
N GLY A 46 -8.28 -1.01 -6.55
CA GLY A 46 -8.18 0.04 -5.55
C GLY A 46 -6.75 0.33 -5.11
N MET A 47 -5.89 -0.69 -4.98
CA MET A 47 -4.46 -0.49 -4.73
C MET A 47 -3.74 0.19 -5.91
N ALA A 48 -4.14 -0.11 -7.15
CA ALA A 48 -3.62 0.55 -8.34
C ALA A 48 -4.04 2.03 -8.40
N ASP A 49 -5.30 2.34 -8.08
CA ASP A 49 -5.83 3.71 -8.05
C ASP A 49 -5.16 4.55 -6.94
N LEU A 50 -4.71 3.93 -5.85
CA LEU A 50 -3.87 4.57 -4.83
C LEU A 50 -2.42 4.81 -5.29
N GLY A 51 -2.03 4.31 -6.47
CA GLY A 51 -0.66 4.39 -6.97
C GLY A 51 0.31 3.42 -6.30
N PHE A 52 -0.18 2.46 -5.51
CA PHE A 52 0.66 1.60 -4.67
C PHE A 52 1.60 0.70 -5.49
N PHE A 53 1.13 0.19 -6.63
CA PHE A 53 1.94 -0.69 -7.50
C PHE A 53 3.03 0.03 -8.31
N MET A 54 2.99 1.36 -8.41
CA MET A 54 3.93 2.16 -9.19
C MET A 54 4.51 3.31 -8.36
N MET A 55 4.58 3.12 -7.05
CA MET A 55 4.90 4.18 -6.09
C MET A 55 6.27 4.82 -6.35
N THR A 56 7.28 4.03 -6.71
CA THR A 56 8.64 4.52 -6.97
C THR A 56 8.90 4.91 -8.41
N ILE A 57 7.93 4.67 -9.30
CA ILE A 57 8.06 5.01 -10.71
C ILE A 57 7.90 6.54 -10.85
N PRO A 58 8.76 7.22 -11.64
CA PRO A 58 8.62 8.65 -11.88
C PRO A 58 7.25 9.04 -12.44
N LYS A 59 6.81 10.28 -12.14
CA LYS A 59 5.48 10.78 -12.54
C LYS A 59 5.31 10.83 -14.06
N GLU A 60 6.37 11.13 -14.81
CA GLU A 60 6.39 11.14 -16.27
C GLU A 60 6.11 9.76 -16.90
N HIS A 61 6.22 8.69 -16.10
CA HIS A 61 5.93 7.32 -16.51
C HIS A 61 4.65 6.76 -15.86
N GLY A 62 3.85 7.63 -15.23
CA GLY A 62 2.56 7.27 -14.63
C GLY A 62 2.65 6.72 -13.20
N GLY A 63 3.80 6.83 -12.54
CA GLY A 63 3.94 6.51 -11.11
C GLY A 63 3.69 7.71 -10.20
N THR A 64 3.94 7.52 -8.90
CA THR A 64 3.78 8.61 -7.90
C THR A 64 5.08 9.35 -7.62
N GLY A 65 6.24 8.76 -7.95
CA GLY A 65 7.57 9.31 -7.70
C GLY A 65 7.95 9.39 -6.22
N ALA A 66 7.30 8.58 -5.38
CA ALA A 66 7.61 8.52 -3.96
C ALA A 66 8.94 7.79 -3.72
N GLU A 67 9.61 8.18 -2.64
CA GLU A 67 10.89 7.57 -2.25
C GLU A 67 10.70 6.09 -1.87
N GLY A 68 11.56 5.22 -2.40
CA GLY A 68 11.35 3.77 -2.36
C GLY A 68 11.54 3.10 -1.00
N THR A 69 12.05 3.81 0.00
CA THR A 69 12.21 3.29 1.36
C THR A 69 11.07 3.75 2.24
N LEU A 70 9.94 3.06 2.19
CA LEU A 70 9.17 2.87 3.42
C LEU A 70 10.05 1.94 4.28
N ASN A 71 10.47 2.34 5.47
CA ASN A 71 11.22 1.46 6.38
C ASN A 71 10.31 0.29 6.83
N ILE A 72 10.14 -0.69 5.95
CA ILE A 72 9.46 -1.97 6.23
C ILE A 72 10.48 -2.89 6.92
N GLN A 73 11.06 -2.45 8.03
CA GLN A 73 11.75 -3.40 8.89
C GLN A 73 10.67 -4.20 9.61
N GLU A 74 10.77 -5.52 9.49
CA GLU A 74 9.91 -6.51 10.12
C GLU A 74 9.61 -6.09 11.57
N GLN A 75 8.36 -5.69 11.82
CA GLN A 75 7.82 -5.61 13.18
C GLN A 75 7.40 -7.00 13.63
#